data_AF-A0A6G3Q8U9-F1
#
_entry.id   AF-A0A6G3Q8U9-F1
#
_cell.length_a   1.000
_cell.length_b   1.000
_cell.length_c   1.000
_cell.angle_alpha   90.00
_cell.angle_beta   90.00
_cell.angle_gamma   90.00
#
_symmetry.space_group_name_H-M   'P 1'
#
loop_
_entity.id
_entity.type
_entity.pdbx_description
1 polymer ?
#
loop_
_entity_poly.entity_id
_entity_poly.type
_entity_poly.pdbx_seq_one_letter_code
_entity_poly.pdbx_strand_id
1 'polypeptide(L)'
;GLDRLARWVEPGVGWDDLVLPPTTDRRLRELALRARHREQVLGQWGMRPGGGRGRGVIALFAGESGTGKTMSAEVVAADLGMDLYVVDLSTVVDKYIGETEKNLERIFTEASAVNAVLLFDEADAIFGKRSEVKGAHDRHANIESAYLLQRMESFDGIAVLTTNLRANLDEAFTRRLDVVADFPVPDSGQRLALWERCLGDRLPRADDLDLAFCADRFELAGGSIRACAVTAAYLAAESGTPLTMGQLVTAVAQEYRKLGRLVLEGEFGPYLATATGA
;
A
#
# COMPACT_ATOMS: atom_id res chain seq x y z
N GLY A 1 23.73 4.99 -8.39
CA GLY A 1 22.82 6.12 -8.17
C GLY A 1 21.46 5.50 -8.04
N LEU A 2 20.89 5.60 -6.84
CA LEU A 2 19.75 4.79 -6.40
C LEU A 2 18.54 5.00 -7.33
N ASP A 3 18.48 6.19 -7.94
CA ASP A 3 17.48 6.66 -8.89
C ASP A 3 17.23 5.76 -10.12
N ARG A 4 18.18 4.86 -10.45
CA ARG A 4 18.00 3.88 -11.53
C ARG A 4 17.23 2.62 -11.09
N LEU A 5 17.17 2.35 -9.79
CA LEU A 5 16.64 1.12 -9.19
C LEU A 5 15.48 1.41 -8.21
N ALA A 6 15.35 2.65 -7.75
CA ALA A 6 14.31 3.11 -6.86
C ALA A 6 13.78 4.47 -7.32
N ARG A 7 12.48 4.68 -7.15
CA ARG A 7 11.82 5.96 -7.35
C ARG A 7 11.89 6.77 -6.06
N TRP A 8 12.55 7.92 -6.09
CA TRP A 8 12.48 8.90 -5.01
C TRP A 8 11.09 9.54 -4.96
N VAL A 9 10.56 9.68 -3.76
CA VAL A 9 9.29 10.34 -3.46
C VAL A 9 9.52 11.31 -2.30
N GLU A 10 9.31 12.60 -2.57
CA GLU A 10 9.22 13.62 -1.52
C GLU A 10 7.86 13.47 -0.83
N PRO A 11 7.81 13.16 0.48
CA PRO A 11 6.53 12.92 1.15
C PRO A 11 5.64 14.18 1.15
N GLY A 12 4.44 14.06 0.58
CA GLY A 12 3.47 15.14 0.46
C GLY A 12 2.21 14.96 1.30
N VAL A 13 2.12 13.86 2.06
CA VAL A 13 0.94 13.46 2.84
C VAL A 13 1.29 13.19 4.29
N GLY A 14 0.34 13.42 5.20
CA GLY A 14 0.49 13.25 6.64
C GLY A 14 -0.50 12.27 7.27
N TRP A 15 -0.46 12.13 8.59
CA TRP A 15 -1.35 11.23 9.35
C TRP A 15 -2.83 11.53 9.12
N ASP A 16 -3.16 12.81 8.98
CA ASP A 16 -4.53 13.25 8.74
C ASP A 16 -5.02 12.82 7.34
N ASP A 17 -4.13 12.40 6.43
CA ASP A 17 -4.46 11.86 5.10
C ASP A 17 -4.93 10.42 5.08
N LEU A 18 -4.71 9.68 6.17
CA LEU A 18 -5.02 8.27 6.24
C LEU A 18 -6.41 8.04 6.85
N VAL A 19 -7.20 7.22 6.17
CA VAL A 19 -8.41 6.62 6.74
C VAL A 19 -8.13 5.14 6.93
N LEU A 20 -7.85 4.74 8.16
CA LEU A 20 -7.44 3.38 8.51
C LEU A 20 -8.19 2.86 9.74
N PRO A 21 -8.33 1.53 9.88
CA PRO A 21 -8.79 0.93 11.12
C PRO A 21 -7.85 1.29 12.28
N PRO A 22 -8.38 1.42 13.53
CA PRO A 22 -7.56 1.74 14.70
C PRO A 22 -6.42 0.74 14.93
N THR A 23 -6.61 -0.52 14.55
CA THR A 23 -5.59 -1.57 14.64
C THR A 23 -4.42 -1.29 13.70
N THR A 24 -4.68 -0.89 12.46
CA THR A 24 -3.68 -0.56 11.44
C THR A 24 -2.96 0.74 11.80
N ASP A 25 -3.68 1.80 12.18
CA ASP A 25 -3.09 3.07 12.63
C ASP A 25 -2.11 2.85 13.79
N ARG A 26 -2.49 2.05 14.79
CA ARG A 26 -1.61 1.72 15.91
C ARG A 26 -0.32 1.02 15.46
N ARG A 27 -0.38 0.14 14.45
CA ARG A 27 0.82 -0.53 13.91
C ARG A 27 1.73 0.44 13.17
N LEU A 28 1.18 1.40 12.42
CA LEU A 28 1.97 2.44 11.75
C LEU A 28 2.64 3.37 12.78
N ARG A 29 1.93 3.74 13.84
CA ARG A 29 2.51 4.51 14.95
C ARG A 29 3.59 3.72 15.69
N GLU A 30 3.40 2.40 15.85
CA GLU A 30 4.43 1.51 16.41
C GLU A 30 5.69 1.50 15.53
N LEU A 31 5.54 1.44 14.19
CA LEU A 31 6.65 1.53 13.26
C LEU A 31 7.41 2.86 13.42
N ALA A 32 6.69 3.99 13.42
CA ALA A 32 7.28 5.31 13.61
C ALA A 32 8.00 5.43 14.96
N LEU A 33 7.39 4.94 16.05
CA LEU A 33 8.00 4.88 17.38
C LEU A 33 9.32 4.11 17.36
N ARG A 34 9.31 2.89 16.82
CA ARG A 34 10.52 2.04 16.72
C ARG A 34 11.58 2.72 15.88
N ALA A 35 11.21 3.32 14.75
CA ALA A 35 12.12 4.03 13.86
C ALA A 35 12.81 5.22 14.54
N ARG A 36 12.09 6.03 15.33
CA ARG A 36 12.65 7.16 16.09
C ARG A 36 13.61 6.72 17.18
N HIS A 37 13.26 5.64 17.91
CA HIS A 37 14.02 5.19 19.08
C HIS A 37 15.04 4.09 18.77
N ARG A 38 15.24 3.70 17.50
CA ARG A 38 16.10 2.57 17.12
C ARG A 38 17.54 2.69 17.62
N GLU A 39 18.14 3.88 17.55
CA GLU A 39 19.53 4.07 17.99
C GLU A 39 19.66 3.96 19.51
N GLN A 40 18.66 4.43 20.27
CA GLN A 40 18.62 4.27 21.71
C GLN A 40 18.44 2.80 22.11
N VAL A 41 17.43 2.13 21.54
CA VAL A 41 17.04 0.78 21.96
C VAL A 41 17.98 -0.31 21.42
N LEU A 42 18.32 -0.26 20.13
CA LEU A 42 19.15 -1.28 19.47
C LEU A 42 20.64 -0.92 19.54
N GLY A 43 21.00 0.36 19.49
CA GLY A 43 22.38 0.83 19.57
C GLY A 43 22.88 0.93 21.01
N GLN A 44 22.36 1.89 21.78
CA GLN A 44 22.87 2.22 23.12
C GLN A 44 22.54 1.14 24.15
N TRP A 45 21.30 0.65 24.17
CA TRP A 45 20.87 -0.37 25.13
C TRP A 45 21.18 -1.80 24.69
N GLY A 46 21.51 -2.00 23.41
CA GLY A 46 21.86 -3.32 22.89
C GLY A 46 20.75 -4.37 23.02
N MET A 47 19.47 -3.96 22.94
CA MET A 47 18.30 -4.83 23.20
C MET A 47 18.05 -5.91 22.13
N ARG A 48 18.98 -6.09 21.19
CA ARG A 48 19.00 -7.18 20.20
C ARG A 48 20.34 -7.93 20.30
N PRO A 49 20.57 -8.68 21.40
CA PRO A 49 21.82 -9.41 21.60
C PRO A 49 21.99 -10.52 20.55
N GLY A 50 23.23 -10.78 20.11
CA GLY A 50 23.54 -11.90 19.20
C GLY A 50 24.11 -11.54 17.81
N GLY A 51 24.50 -10.28 17.57
CA GLY A 51 25.48 -9.87 16.52
C GLY A 51 25.13 -10.08 15.04
N GLY A 52 24.04 -10.76 14.70
CA GLY A 52 23.70 -11.10 13.30
C GLY A 52 22.72 -10.16 12.60
N ARG A 53 22.01 -9.31 13.33
CA ARG A 53 21.04 -8.34 12.80
C ARG A 53 21.52 -6.91 12.99
N GLY A 54 21.28 -6.09 11.98
CA GLY A 54 21.45 -4.64 12.02
C GLY A 54 20.46 -3.95 12.97
N ARG A 55 20.65 -2.64 13.08
CA ARG A 55 19.89 -1.71 13.93
C ARG A 55 18.65 -1.15 13.23
N GLY A 56 18.31 -1.69 12.06
CA GLY A 56 17.14 -1.28 11.32
C GLY A 56 15.82 -1.78 11.89
N VAL A 57 14.75 -1.20 11.37
CA VAL A 57 13.38 -1.58 11.68
C VAL A 57 12.72 -2.10 10.41
N ILE A 58 12.18 -3.32 10.49
CA ILE A 58 11.57 -3.99 9.34
C ILE A 58 10.07 -4.07 9.54
N ALA A 59 9.31 -3.55 8.57
CA ALA A 59 7.85 -3.58 8.57
C ALA A 59 7.30 -4.34 7.37
N LEU A 60 6.11 -4.91 7.54
CA LEU A 60 5.31 -5.47 6.46
C LEU A 60 3.91 -4.88 6.48
N PHE A 61 3.48 -4.37 5.33
CA PHE A 61 2.15 -3.86 5.06
C PHE A 61 1.43 -4.84 4.14
N ALA A 62 0.37 -5.46 4.64
CA ALA A 62 -0.30 -6.55 3.94
C ALA A 62 -1.79 -6.28 3.77
N GLY A 63 -2.31 -6.34 2.55
CA GLY A 63 -3.72 -6.09 2.28
C GLY A 63 -4.00 -5.90 0.80
N GLU A 64 -5.26 -5.79 0.40
CA GLU A 64 -5.62 -5.68 -1.01
C GLU A 64 -5.02 -4.44 -1.69
N SER A 65 -4.93 -4.47 -3.03
CA SER A 65 -4.49 -3.31 -3.79
C SER A 65 -5.42 -2.11 -3.54
N GLY A 66 -4.84 -0.90 -3.46
CA GLY A 66 -5.60 0.32 -3.23
C GLY A 66 -6.07 0.55 -1.78
N THR A 67 -5.62 -0.24 -0.79
CA THR A 67 -5.93 -0.04 0.64
C THR A 67 -5.04 0.99 1.36
N GLY A 68 -4.11 1.65 0.65
CA GLY A 68 -3.29 2.73 1.20
C GLY A 68 -1.93 2.33 1.76
N LYS A 69 -1.41 1.13 1.43
CA LYS A 69 -0.09 0.64 1.87
C LYS A 69 1.07 1.60 1.52
N THR A 70 1.21 1.97 0.25
CA THR A 70 2.27 2.87 -0.24
C THR A 70 2.13 4.27 0.36
N MET A 71 0.91 4.80 0.45
CA MET A 71 0.61 6.08 1.09
C MET A 71 0.96 6.07 2.58
N SER A 72 0.72 4.96 3.28
CA SER A 72 1.08 4.82 4.69
C SER A 72 2.58 4.80 4.92
N ALA A 73 3.36 4.24 4.00
CA ALA A 73 4.83 4.31 4.05
C ALA A 73 5.32 5.75 3.86
N GLU A 74 4.69 6.49 2.95
CA GLU A 74 4.97 7.91 2.73
C GLU A 74 4.66 8.75 3.97
N VAL A 75 3.52 8.53 4.62
CA VAL A 75 3.17 9.20 5.88
C VAL A 75 4.17 8.91 6.99
N VAL A 76 4.62 7.66 7.12
CA VAL A 76 5.66 7.30 8.10
C VAL A 76 6.99 7.98 7.75
N ALA A 77 7.37 8.07 6.48
CA ALA A 77 8.57 8.80 6.06
C ALA A 77 8.48 10.30 6.39
N ALA A 78 7.33 10.93 6.08
CA ALA A 78 7.04 12.33 6.41
C ALA A 78 7.15 12.60 7.91
N ASP A 79 6.53 11.75 8.73
CA ASP A 79 6.52 11.82 10.20
C ASP A 79 7.93 11.73 10.83
N LEU A 80 8.83 11.03 10.14
CA LEU A 80 10.22 10.85 10.53
C LEU A 80 11.16 11.92 9.94
N GLY A 81 10.66 12.77 9.04
CA GLY A 81 11.49 13.74 8.31
C GLY A 81 12.51 13.07 7.38
N MET A 82 12.13 11.96 6.76
CA MET A 82 12.98 11.15 5.88
C MET A 82 12.41 11.09 4.47
N ASP A 83 13.28 10.96 3.47
CA ASP A 83 12.88 10.65 2.10
C ASP A 83 12.26 9.25 2.01
N LEU A 84 11.37 9.05 1.03
CA LEU A 84 10.87 7.73 0.67
C LEU A 84 11.50 7.26 -0.65
N TYR A 85 12.09 6.09 -0.65
CA TYR A 85 12.52 5.40 -1.87
C TYR A 85 11.65 4.17 -2.12
N VAL A 86 10.97 4.14 -3.26
CA VAL A 86 10.09 3.04 -3.66
C VAL A 86 10.82 2.16 -4.67
N VAL A 87 11.01 0.90 -4.31
CA VAL A 87 11.57 -0.17 -5.14
C VAL A 87 10.42 -1.08 -5.54
N ASP A 88 10.16 -1.15 -6.84
CA ASP A 88 9.20 -2.10 -7.39
C ASP A 88 9.88 -3.46 -7.59
N LEU A 89 9.57 -4.43 -6.72
CA LEU A 89 10.21 -5.74 -6.76
C LEU A 89 9.85 -6.54 -8.01
N SER A 90 8.70 -6.29 -8.65
CA SER A 90 8.35 -6.94 -9.91
C SER A 90 9.38 -6.64 -11.00
N THR A 91 9.84 -5.39 -11.07
CA THR A 91 10.84 -4.94 -12.06
C THR A 91 12.25 -5.45 -11.78
N VAL A 92 12.55 -5.76 -10.52
CA VAL A 92 13.88 -6.22 -10.07
C VAL A 92 14.08 -7.71 -10.36
N VAL A 93 13.01 -8.50 -10.31
CA VAL A 93 13.03 -9.96 -10.53
C VAL A 93 13.02 -10.32 -12.02
N ASP A 94 12.48 -9.46 -12.89
CA ASP A 94 12.01 -9.83 -14.24
C ASP A 94 13.05 -10.02 -15.35
N LYS A 95 14.37 -10.04 -15.06
CA LYS A 95 15.38 -10.07 -16.14
C LYS A 95 16.27 -11.31 -16.20
N TYR A 96 16.94 -11.76 -15.14
CA TYR A 96 17.73 -12.99 -15.16
C TYR A 96 17.97 -13.52 -13.73
N ILE A 97 17.80 -14.84 -13.52
CA ILE A 97 18.10 -15.51 -12.25
C ILE A 97 19.57 -15.25 -11.88
N GLY A 98 19.81 -14.56 -10.75
CA GLY A 98 21.13 -14.14 -10.27
C GLY A 98 21.47 -12.64 -10.44
N GLU A 99 20.73 -11.90 -11.27
CA GLU A 99 20.82 -10.41 -11.29
C GLU A 99 20.02 -9.77 -10.16
N THR A 100 18.94 -10.43 -9.71
CA THR A 100 18.10 -10.00 -8.59
C THR A 100 18.91 -9.76 -7.31
N GLU A 101 19.78 -10.69 -6.92
CA GLU A 101 20.62 -10.55 -5.71
C GLU A 101 21.57 -9.36 -5.82
N LYS A 102 22.21 -9.16 -6.98
CA LYS A 102 23.11 -8.02 -7.22
C LYS A 102 22.37 -6.69 -7.19
N ASN A 103 21.17 -6.64 -7.76
CA ASN A 103 20.34 -5.45 -7.76
C ASN A 103 19.88 -5.11 -6.34
N LEU A 104 19.41 -6.11 -5.57
CA LEU A 104 19.05 -5.95 -4.16
C LEU A 104 20.26 -5.51 -3.34
N GLU A 105 21.41 -6.15 -3.48
CA GLU A 105 22.64 -5.75 -2.79
C GLU A 105 23.00 -4.30 -3.07
N ARG A 106 22.91 -3.89 -4.34
CA ARG A 106 23.18 -2.52 -4.76
C ARG A 106 22.18 -1.53 -4.17
N ILE A 107 20.89 -1.85 -4.18
CA ILE A 107 19.84 -1.05 -3.56
C ILE A 107 20.15 -0.82 -2.07
N PHE A 108 20.39 -1.88 -1.30
CA PHE A 108 20.69 -1.75 0.14
C PHE A 108 21.99 -0.98 0.39
N THR A 109 23.03 -1.22 -0.42
CA THR A 109 24.32 -0.53 -0.28
C THR A 109 24.18 0.97 -0.53
N GLU A 110 23.52 1.34 -1.62
CA GLU A 110 23.30 2.74 -1.96
C GLU A 110 22.29 3.40 -0.99
N ALA A 111 21.27 2.67 -0.52
CA ALA A 111 20.31 3.14 0.49
C ALA A 111 20.95 3.35 1.87
N SER A 112 22.00 2.60 2.21
CA SER A 112 22.70 2.76 3.50
C SER A 112 23.50 4.07 3.58
N ALA A 113 23.75 4.72 2.44
CA ALA A 113 24.41 6.02 2.38
C ALA A 113 23.44 7.21 2.54
N VAL A 114 22.12 6.96 2.58
CA VAL A 114 21.07 7.99 2.69
C VAL A 114 20.19 7.74 3.91
N ASN A 115 19.68 8.82 4.52
CA ASN A 115 18.75 8.73 5.64
C ASN A 115 17.30 8.67 5.12
N ALA A 116 16.87 7.48 4.68
CA ALA A 116 15.59 7.30 4.01
C ALA A 116 14.83 6.06 4.47
N VAL A 117 13.52 6.05 4.22
CA VAL A 117 12.67 4.87 4.29
C VAL A 117 12.72 4.15 2.95
N LEU A 118 13.03 2.86 2.97
CA LEU A 118 13.06 2.01 1.78
C LEU A 118 11.78 1.18 1.72
N LEU A 119 10.92 1.46 0.75
CA LEU A 119 9.70 0.71 0.47
C LEU A 119 9.94 -0.27 -0.66
N PHE A 120 9.77 -1.55 -0.37
CA PHE A 120 9.72 -2.62 -1.36
C PHE A 120 8.26 -2.92 -1.68
N ASP A 121 7.79 -2.43 -2.83
CA ASP A 121 6.43 -2.63 -3.30
C ASP A 121 6.29 -3.98 -4.03
N GLU A 122 5.09 -4.54 -4.03
CA GLU A 122 4.74 -5.78 -4.73
C GLU A 122 5.65 -6.98 -4.38
N ALA A 123 5.93 -7.18 -3.10
CA ALA A 123 6.78 -8.28 -2.65
C ALA A 123 6.19 -9.67 -2.97
N ASP A 124 4.92 -9.74 -3.38
CA ASP A 124 4.29 -10.92 -3.98
C ASP A 124 5.08 -11.50 -5.16
N ALA A 125 5.82 -10.68 -5.90
CA ALA A 125 6.70 -11.12 -6.98
C ALA A 125 7.81 -12.07 -6.48
N ILE A 126 8.28 -11.85 -5.25
CA ILE A 126 9.31 -12.66 -4.60
C ILE A 126 8.68 -13.77 -3.74
N PHE A 127 7.56 -13.48 -3.07
CA PHE A 127 6.83 -14.40 -2.19
C PHE A 127 5.74 -15.21 -2.89
N GLY A 128 5.81 -15.37 -4.22
CA GLY A 128 4.76 -15.90 -5.08
C GLY A 128 4.03 -17.14 -4.54
N LYS A 129 2.81 -17.40 -5.06
CA LYS A 129 1.96 -18.52 -4.62
C LYS A 129 2.79 -19.80 -4.49
N ARG A 130 2.76 -20.38 -3.29
CA ARG A 130 3.19 -21.75 -3.02
C ARG A 130 2.30 -22.67 -3.87
N SER A 131 2.62 -22.83 -5.15
CA SER A 131 1.99 -23.85 -5.96
C SER A 131 2.36 -25.18 -5.36
N GLU A 132 1.38 -26.02 -5.04
CA GLU A 132 1.58 -27.41 -4.57
C GLU A 132 2.28 -28.32 -5.61
N VAL A 133 2.77 -27.74 -6.72
CA VAL A 133 3.48 -28.44 -7.78
C VAL A 133 4.96 -28.45 -7.45
N LYS A 134 5.41 -29.52 -6.79
CA LYS A 134 6.81 -29.87 -6.55
C LYS A 134 7.66 -29.74 -7.83
N GLY A 135 8.17 -28.54 -8.09
CA GLY A 135 8.97 -28.19 -9.25
C GLY A 135 10.20 -27.35 -8.87
N ALA A 136 11.16 -27.24 -9.79
CA ALA A 136 12.40 -26.49 -9.56
C ALA A 136 12.17 -24.99 -9.26
N HIS A 137 11.06 -24.41 -9.72
CA HIS A 137 10.69 -23.00 -9.51
C HIS A 137 10.38 -22.65 -8.03
N ASP A 138 9.74 -23.54 -7.26
CA ASP A 138 9.41 -23.27 -5.84
C ASP A 138 10.66 -23.15 -4.96
N ARG A 139 11.75 -23.82 -5.33
CA ARG A 139 13.01 -23.73 -4.59
C ARG A 139 13.68 -22.37 -4.77
N HIS A 140 13.51 -21.71 -5.92
CA HIS A 140 14.17 -20.45 -6.22
C HIS A 140 13.48 -19.26 -5.56
N ALA A 141 12.13 -19.25 -5.52
CA ALA A 141 11.36 -18.22 -4.80
C ALA A 141 11.68 -18.18 -3.29
N ASN A 142 11.90 -19.34 -2.67
CA ASN A 142 12.32 -19.43 -1.26
C ASN A 142 13.73 -18.86 -1.02
N ILE A 143 14.65 -19.02 -1.97
CA ILE A 143 16.03 -18.51 -1.86
C ILE A 143 16.01 -16.97 -1.97
N GLU A 144 15.29 -16.41 -2.95
CA GLU A 144 15.20 -14.96 -3.13
C GLU A 144 14.47 -14.27 -1.95
N SER A 145 13.40 -14.89 -1.45
CA SER A 145 12.70 -14.44 -0.24
C SER A 145 13.61 -14.42 0.99
N ALA A 146 14.40 -15.50 1.18
CA ALA A 146 15.35 -15.60 2.28
C ALA A 146 16.49 -14.57 2.14
N TYR A 147 16.97 -14.35 0.92
CA TYR A 147 18.02 -13.38 0.62
C TYR A 147 17.55 -11.94 0.90
N LEU A 148 16.37 -11.56 0.38
CA LEU A 148 15.78 -10.25 0.64
C LEU A 148 15.66 -9.99 2.14
N LEU A 149 15.10 -10.96 2.88
CA LEU A 149 14.94 -10.84 4.32
C LEU A 149 16.28 -10.74 5.06
N GLN A 150 17.28 -11.52 4.64
CA GLN A 150 18.63 -11.42 5.20
C GLN A 150 19.24 -10.02 4.97
N ARG A 151 19.07 -9.45 3.77
CA ARG A 151 19.56 -8.11 3.46
C ARG A 151 18.83 -7.03 4.25
N MET A 152 17.52 -7.14 4.40
CA MET A 152 16.72 -6.25 5.25
C MET A 152 17.16 -6.32 6.72
N GLU A 153 17.51 -7.52 7.20
CA GLU A 153 18.02 -7.72 8.55
C GLU A 153 19.38 -7.12 8.80
N SER A 154 20.25 -7.10 7.79
CA SER A 154 21.54 -6.41 7.88
C SER A 154 21.44 -4.90 7.66
N PHE A 155 20.28 -4.39 7.22
CA PHE A 155 20.10 -2.97 6.95
C PHE A 155 19.87 -2.19 8.25
N ASP A 156 20.62 -1.11 8.45
CA ASP A 156 20.51 -0.26 9.65
C ASP A 156 19.42 0.83 9.54
N GLY A 157 18.78 0.94 8.37
CA GLY A 157 17.70 1.88 8.09
C GLY A 157 16.30 1.31 8.32
N ILE A 158 15.30 1.96 7.74
CA ILE A 158 13.90 1.54 7.84
C ILE A 158 13.51 0.89 6.52
N ALA A 159 13.10 -0.37 6.57
CA ALA A 159 12.66 -1.10 5.40
C ALA A 159 11.21 -1.56 5.57
N VAL A 160 10.37 -1.26 4.58
CA VAL A 160 8.95 -1.60 4.56
C VAL A 160 8.69 -2.48 3.34
N LEU A 161 8.02 -3.61 3.53
CA LEU A 161 7.52 -4.47 2.46
C LEU A 161 6.03 -4.25 2.27
N THR A 162 5.54 -4.26 1.04
CA THR A 162 4.11 -4.37 0.75
C THR A 162 3.79 -5.72 0.09
N THR A 163 2.61 -6.25 0.37
CA THR A 163 2.10 -7.49 -0.23
C THR A 163 0.58 -7.45 -0.30
N ASN A 164 0.01 -8.05 -1.34
CA ASN A 164 -1.41 -8.35 -1.43
C ASN A 164 -1.73 -9.77 -0.94
N LEU A 165 -0.72 -10.63 -0.77
CA LEU A 165 -0.87 -12.05 -0.46
C LEU A 165 -0.50 -12.39 1.00
N ARG A 166 -1.21 -11.78 1.97
CA ARG A 166 -0.99 -12.01 3.41
C ARG A 166 -0.94 -13.48 3.82
N ALA A 167 -1.76 -14.32 3.18
CA ALA A 167 -1.87 -15.74 3.46
C ALA A 167 -0.67 -16.58 2.97
N ASN A 168 0.14 -16.05 2.04
CA ASN A 168 1.28 -16.78 1.47
C ASN A 168 2.54 -16.66 2.33
N LEU A 169 2.57 -15.71 3.26
CA LEU A 169 3.69 -15.49 4.17
C LEU A 169 3.65 -16.52 5.30
N ASP A 170 4.75 -17.25 5.48
CA ASP A 170 4.85 -18.16 6.62
C ASP A 170 5.16 -17.44 7.93
N GLU A 171 4.97 -18.21 9.00
CA GLU A 171 5.25 -17.79 10.36
C GLU A 171 6.75 -17.52 10.56
N ALA A 172 7.64 -18.24 9.88
CA ALA A 172 9.08 -18.07 10.01
C ALA A 172 9.54 -16.68 9.49
N PHE A 173 8.99 -16.23 8.36
CA PHE A 173 9.17 -14.90 7.82
C PHE A 173 8.57 -13.85 8.75
N THR A 174 7.32 -14.06 9.18
CA THR A 174 6.59 -13.10 10.00
C THR A 174 7.29 -12.81 11.34
N ARG A 175 7.88 -13.84 11.97
CA ARG A 175 8.64 -13.71 13.24
C ARG A 175 9.92 -12.87 13.11
N ARG A 176 10.40 -12.65 11.89
CA ARG A 176 11.63 -11.90 11.60
C ARG A 176 11.37 -10.40 11.39
N LEU A 177 10.10 -9.99 11.31
CA LEU A 177 9.66 -8.61 11.14
C LEU A 177 9.42 -7.94 12.49
N ASP A 178 9.71 -6.64 12.58
CA ASP A 178 9.47 -5.85 13.79
C ASP A 178 8.01 -5.40 13.91
N VAL A 179 7.38 -5.09 12.78
CA VAL A 179 5.98 -4.63 12.70
C VAL A 179 5.28 -5.30 11.53
N VAL A 180 4.07 -5.79 11.78
CA VAL A 180 3.15 -6.27 10.75
C VAL A 180 1.85 -5.48 10.86
N ALA A 181 1.48 -4.80 9.78
CA ALA A 181 0.26 -4.02 9.66
C ALA A 181 -0.63 -4.63 8.57
N ASP A 182 -1.80 -5.09 8.97
CA ASP A 182 -2.82 -5.57 8.04
C ASP A 182 -3.71 -4.39 7.59
N PHE A 183 -3.98 -4.32 6.29
CA PHE A 183 -4.76 -3.31 5.60
C PHE A 183 -6.02 -3.97 5.03
N PRO A 184 -7.08 -4.14 5.83
CA PRO A 184 -8.33 -4.70 5.34
C PRO A 184 -9.02 -3.74 4.37
N VAL A 185 -9.96 -4.28 3.59
CA VAL A 185 -10.90 -3.46 2.81
C VAL A 185 -11.67 -2.55 3.80
N PRO A 186 -11.82 -1.24 3.51
CA PRO A 186 -12.45 -0.31 4.43
C PRO A 186 -13.92 -0.67 4.67
N ASP A 187 -14.39 -0.50 5.91
CA ASP A 187 -15.81 -0.61 6.27
C ASP A 187 -16.64 0.57 5.72
N SER A 188 -17.97 0.51 5.85
CA SER A 188 -18.86 1.57 5.35
C SER A 188 -18.54 2.96 5.93
N GLY A 189 -18.24 3.06 7.23
CA GLY A 189 -17.89 4.34 7.85
C GLY A 189 -16.56 4.90 7.32
N GLN A 190 -15.58 4.02 7.10
CA GLN A 190 -14.29 4.37 6.50
C GLN A 190 -14.45 4.77 5.02
N ARG A 191 -15.29 4.06 4.26
CA ARG A 191 -15.59 4.41 2.86
C ARG A 191 -16.28 5.76 2.76
N LEU A 192 -17.19 6.09 3.67
CA LEU A 192 -17.80 7.42 3.75
C LEU A 192 -16.74 8.51 3.97
N ALA A 193 -15.85 8.32 4.94
CA ALA A 193 -14.75 9.25 5.20
C ALA A 193 -13.80 9.39 3.99
N LEU A 194 -13.53 8.28 3.28
CA LEU A 194 -12.74 8.28 2.05
C LEU A 194 -13.44 9.05 0.92
N TRP A 195 -14.75 8.88 0.74
CA TRP A 195 -15.54 9.62 -0.24
C TRP A 195 -15.49 11.13 0.03
N GLU A 196 -15.79 11.54 1.26
CA GLU A 196 -15.73 12.94 1.68
C GLU A 196 -14.36 13.54 1.41
N ARG A 197 -13.30 12.82 1.78
CA ARG A 197 -11.93 13.25 1.55
C ARG A 197 -11.58 13.39 0.07
N CYS A 198 -11.95 12.39 -0.75
CA CYS A 198 -11.59 12.37 -2.16
C CYS A 198 -12.30 13.45 -2.96
N LEU A 199 -13.54 13.78 -2.60
CA LEU A 199 -14.31 14.85 -3.24
C LEU A 199 -13.89 16.24 -2.73
N GLY A 200 -13.48 16.32 -1.47
CA GLY A 200 -13.03 17.55 -0.81
C GLY A 200 -14.12 18.64 -0.77
N ASP A 201 -13.76 19.82 -0.28
CA ASP A 201 -14.74 20.89 -0.03
C ASP A 201 -14.92 21.84 -1.22
N ARG A 202 -14.06 21.72 -2.25
CA ARG A 202 -14.04 22.63 -3.40
C ARG A 202 -14.96 22.19 -4.55
N LEU A 203 -15.28 20.90 -4.61
CA LEU A 203 -16.13 20.36 -5.67
C LEU A 203 -17.59 20.75 -5.37
N PRO A 204 -18.29 21.45 -6.28
CA PRO A 204 -19.72 21.71 -6.09
C PRO A 204 -20.50 20.41 -6.09
N ARG A 205 -21.39 20.22 -5.11
CA ARG A 205 -22.19 19.01 -4.92
C ARG A 205 -23.67 19.36 -5.08
N ALA A 206 -24.41 18.53 -5.81
CA ALA A 206 -25.85 18.66 -5.90
C ALA A 206 -26.55 18.08 -4.66
N ASP A 207 -27.78 18.50 -4.39
CA ASP A 207 -28.56 18.07 -3.23
C ASP A 207 -28.91 16.58 -3.25
N ASP A 208 -28.87 15.94 -4.41
CA ASP A 208 -29.17 14.51 -4.60
C ASP A 208 -27.99 13.58 -4.27
N LEU A 209 -26.80 14.14 -4.00
CA LEU A 209 -25.58 13.37 -3.77
C LEU A 209 -25.62 12.62 -2.43
N ASP A 210 -25.78 11.30 -2.49
CA ASP A 210 -25.81 10.42 -1.31
C ASP A 210 -24.52 9.59 -1.19
N LEU A 211 -23.54 10.14 -0.46
CA LEU A 211 -22.28 9.43 -0.19
C LEU A 211 -22.45 8.27 0.78
N ALA A 212 -23.47 8.31 1.66
CA ALA A 212 -23.74 7.21 2.58
C ALA A 212 -24.26 5.98 1.82
N PHE A 213 -25.11 6.17 0.81
CA PHE A 213 -25.48 5.12 -0.12
C PHE A 213 -24.25 4.51 -0.82
N CYS A 214 -23.37 5.35 -1.37
CA CYS A 214 -22.15 4.85 -2.03
C CYS A 214 -21.24 4.08 -1.06
N ALA A 215 -21.09 4.57 0.16
CA ALA A 215 -20.27 3.94 1.18
C ALA A 215 -20.86 2.60 1.65
N ASP A 216 -22.19 2.48 1.75
CA ASP A 216 -22.84 1.25 2.16
C ASP A 216 -22.82 0.19 1.05
N ARG A 217 -23.18 0.57 -0.17
CA ARG A 217 -23.47 -0.36 -1.27
C ARG A 217 -22.25 -0.81 -2.06
N PHE A 218 -21.22 0.03 -2.15
CA PHE A 218 -20.05 -0.26 -3.00
C PHE A 218 -18.83 -0.60 -2.15
N GLU A 219 -18.48 -1.88 -2.10
CA GLU A 219 -17.28 -2.38 -1.41
C GLU A 219 -16.01 -2.11 -2.22
N LEU A 220 -15.62 -0.84 -2.25
CA LEU A 220 -14.44 -0.34 -2.96
C LEU A 220 -13.29 -0.04 -1.98
N ALA A 221 -12.07 -0.35 -2.41
CA ALA A 221 -10.85 0.10 -1.73
C ALA A 221 -10.62 1.60 -1.96
N GLY A 222 -9.82 2.23 -1.10
CA GLY A 222 -9.56 3.68 -1.16
C GLY A 222 -9.01 4.17 -2.51
N GLY A 223 -8.15 3.39 -3.16
CA GLY A 223 -7.64 3.69 -4.50
C GLY A 223 -8.74 3.75 -5.56
N SER A 224 -9.69 2.82 -5.53
CA SER A 224 -10.85 2.81 -6.44
C SER A 224 -11.84 3.92 -6.11
N ILE A 225 -12.07 4.23 -4.82
CA ILE A 225 -12.88 5.39 -4.40
C ILE A 225 -12.28 6.68 -4.98
N ARG A 226 -10.96 6.86 -4.86
CA ARG A 226 -10.26 8.02 -5.44
C ARG A 226 -10.41 8.08 -6.95
N ALA A 227 -10.27 6.95 -7.65
CA ALA A 227 -10.45 6.88 -9.10
C ALA A 227 -11.88 7.25 -9.52
N CYS A 228 -12.88 6.78 -8.78
CA CYS A 228 -14.28 7.12 -8.99
C CYS A 228 -14.54 8.61 -8.75
N ALA A 229 -14.04 9.18 -7.65
CA ALA A 229 -14.18 10.59 -7.31
C ALA A 229 -13.59 11.50 -8.40
N VAL A 230 -12.40 11.17 -8.91
CA VAL A 230 -11.76 11.89 -10.02
C VAL A 230 -12.59 11.79 -11.30
N THR A 231 -13.06 10.59 -11.64
CA THR A 231 -13.89 10.38 -12.83
C THR A 231 -15.21 11.14 -12.73
N ALA A 232 -15.86 11.12 -11.57
CA ALA A 232 -17.09 11.84 -11.30
C ALA A 232 -16.88 13.36 -11.41
N ALA A 233 -15.75 13.89 -10.93
CA ALA A 233 -15.40 15.30 -11.08
C ALA A 233 -15.23 15.70 -12.56
N TYR A 234 -14.66 14.84 -13.41
CA TYR A 234 -14.60 15.09 -14.86
C TYR A 234 -16.00 15.13 -15.49
N LEU A 235 -16.91 14.23 -15.09
CA LEU A 235 -18.30 14.24 -15.58
C LEU A 235 -19.04 15.51 -15.16
N ALA A 236 -18.87 15.96 -13.92
CA ALA A 236 -19.42 17.21 -13.43
C ALA A 236 -18.87 18.41 -14.23
N ALA A 237 -17.56 18.46 -14.44
CA ALA A 237 -16.90 19.51 -15.21
C ALA A 237 -17.40 19.59 -16.65
N GLU A 238 -17.55 18.45 -17.34
CA GLU A 238 -18.09 18.38 -18.70
C GLU A 238 -19.53 18.90 -18.78
N SER A 239 -20.37 18.52 -17.81
CA SER A 239 -21.77 18.97 -17.76
C SER A 239 -21.95 20.44 -17.35
N GLY A 240 -20.93 21.05 -16.74
CA GLY A 240 -21.03 22.39 -16.15
C GLY A 240 -21.97 22.47 -14.95
N THR A 241 -22.38 21.34 -14.36
CA THR A 241 -23.27 21.28 -13.19
C THR A 241 -22.52 20.81 -11.93
N PRO A 242 -23.06 21.07 -10.72
CA PRO A 242 -22.60 20.40 -9.51
C PRO A 242 -22.63 18.87 -9.68
N LEU A 243 -21.75 18.17 -8.96
CA LEU A 243 -21.66 16.72 -8.99
C LEU A 243 -22.98 16.11 -8.51
N THR A 244 -23.64 15.35 -9.38
CA THR A 244 -24.88 14.63 -9.07
C THR A 244 -24.63 13.19 -8.69
N MET A 245 -25.62 12.57 -8.05
CA MET A 245 -25.55 11.14 -7.72
C MET A 245 -25.45 10.26 -8.98
N GLY A 246 -26.16 10.65 -10.05
CA GLY A 246 -26.08 9.93 -11.33
C GLY A 246 -24.66 9.87 -11.89
N GLN A 247 -23.94 10.99 -11.87
CA GLN A 247 -22.54 11.05 -12.34
C GLN A 247 -21.60 10.21 -11.46
N LEU A 248 -21.79 10.26 -10.13
CA LEU A 248 -21.01 9.46 -9.21
C LEU A 248 -21.22 7.96 -9.44
N VAL A 249 -22.47 7.53 -9.61
CA VAL A 249 -22.80 6.13 -9.89
C VAL A 249 -22.27 5.68 -11.27
N THR A 250 -22.33 6.54 -12.29
CA THR A 250 -21.71 6.25 -13.58
C THR A 250 -20.20 6.02 -13.43
N ALA A 251 -19.51 6.85 -12.63
CA ALA A 251 -18.08 6.67 -12.33
C ALA A 251 -17.80 5.33 -11.61
N VAL A 252 -18.63 4.97 -10.62
CA VAL A 252 -18.54 3.67 -9.92
C VAL A 252 -18.74 2.51 -10.89
N ALA A 253 -19.73 2.58 -11.77
CA ALA A 253 -19.99 1.53 -12.76
C ALA A 253 -18.81 1.37 -13.74
N GLN A 254 -18.17 2.47 -14.15
CA GLN A 254 -16.96 2.42 -14.97
C GLN A 254 -15.80 1.75 -14.22
N GLU A 255 -15.61 2.07 -12.94
CA GLU A 255 -14.57 1.44 -12.12
C GLU A 255 -14.84 -0.05 -11.89
N TYR A 256 -16.09 -0.45 -11.64
CA TYR A 256 -16.48 -1.86 -11.56
C TYR A 256 -16.11 -2.63 -12.83
N ARG A 257 -16.39 -2.07 -14.02
CA ARG A 257 -15.99 -2.69 -15.30
C ARG A 257 -14.48 -2.85 -15.43
N LYS A 258 -13.68 -1.87 -15.00
CA LYS A 258 -12.21 -1.97 -15.00
C LYS A 258 -11.73 -3.09 -14.07
N LEU A 259 -12.39 -3.26 -12.93
CA LEU A 259 -12.11 -4.32 -11.96
C LEU A 259 -12.71 -5.69 -12.36
N GLY A 260 -13.39 -5.79 -13.51
CA GLY A 260 -14.06 -7.02 -13.94
C GLY A 260 -15.28 -7.41 -13.09
N ARG A 261 -15.83 -6.47 -12.31
CA ARG A 261 -17.03 -6.67 -11.49
C ARG A 261 -18.30 -6.45 -12.32
N LEU A 262 -19.35 -7.19 -11.99
CA LEU A 262 -20.67 -7.04 -12.61
C LEU A 262 -21.41 -5.85 -12.00
N VAL A 263 -22.22 -5.16 -12.81
CA VAL A 263 -23.15 -4.11 -12.34
C VAL A 263 -24.49 -4.77 -12.06
N LEU A 264 -24.80 -4.98 -10.79
CA LEU A 264 -25.98 -5.73 -10.36
C LEU A 264 -27.08 -4.81 -9.81
N GLU A 265 -28.34 -5.14 -10.10
CA GLU A 265 -29.51 -4.43 -9.57
C GLU A 265 -29.52 -4.40 -8.03
N GLY A 266 -29.08 -5.49 -7.39
CA GLY A 266 -28.99 -5.58 -5.93
C GLY A 266 -28.07 -4.55 -5.29
N GLU A 267 -27.02 -4.11 -5.99
CA GLU A 267 -26.10 -3.08 -5.49
C GLU A 267 -26.58 -1.67 -5.89
N PHE A 268 -26.81 -1.46 -7.19
CA PHE A 268 -27.07 -0.15 -7.78
C PHE A 268 -28.51 0.37 -7.57
N GLY A 269 -29.46 -0.52 -7.28
CA GLY A 269 -30.84 -0.18 -6.93
C GLY A 269 -31.46 0.84 -7.91
N PRO A 270 -31.93 2.01 -7.42
CA PRO A 270 -32.60 3.01 -8.26
C PRO A 270 -31.69 3.60 -9.35
N TYR A 271 -30.38 3.47 -9.23
CA TYR A 271 -29.41 4.04 -10.17
C TYR A 271 -28.92 3.04 -11.23
N LEU A 272 -29.53 1.84 -11.31
CA LEU A 272 -29.11 0.81 -12.27
C LEU A 272 -29.16 1.29 -13.72
N ALA A 273 -30.25 1.96 -14.13
CA ALA A 273 -30.41 2.49 -15.49
C ALA A 273 -29.28 3.49 -15.84
N THR A 274 -28.97 4.39 -14.90
CA THR A 274 -27.86 5.35 -15.03
C THR A 274 -26.49 4.66 -15.10
N ALA A 275 -26.31 3.56 -14.38
CA ALA A 275 -25.07 2.78 -14.37
C ALA A 275 -24.85 2.00 -15.68
N THR A 276 -25.92 1.48 -16.29
CA THR A 276 -25.87 0.71 -17.54
C THR A 276 -25.96 1.58 -18.79
N GLY A 277 -26.35 2.85 -18.66
CA GLY A 277 -26.59 3.75 -19.79
C GLY A 277 -27.88 3.40 -20.55
N ALA A 278 -28.84 2.79 -19.85
CA ALA A 278 -30.16 2.41 -20.36
C ALA A 278 -31.23 3.48 -20.10
#